data_AF-A0A183CR34-F1
#
_entry.id   AF-A0A183CR34-F1
#
_cell.length_a   1.000
_cell.length_b   1.000
_cell.length_c   1.000
_cell.angle_alpha   90.00
_cell.angle_beta   90.00
_cell.angle_gamma   90.00
#
_symmetry.space_group_name_H-M   'P 1'
#
loop_
_entity.id
_entity.type
_entity.pdbx_description
1 polymer ?
#
loop_
_entity_poly.entity_id
_entity_poly.type
_entity_poly.pdbx_seq_one_letter_code
_entity_poly.pdbx_strand_id
1 'polypeptide(L)' 'MLVNFDCSTMWVKDRFKLTQALVVDPLYLQHSWTDKAIDYRHWGIPLSRRFRSLKLWFVIRMYGIE' A
#
# COMPACT_ATOMS: atom_id res chain seq x y z
N MET A 1 -5.20 16.15 13.06
CA MET A 1 -4.89 15.45 11.79
C MET A 1 -6.15 15.52 10.94
N LEU A 2 -6.13 16.19 9.78
CA LEU A 2 -7.33 16.43 8.94
C LEU A 2 -7.85 15.15 8.26
N VAL A 3 -7.07 14.07 8.29
CA VAL A 3 -7.48 12.75 7.80
C VAL A 3 -8.00 11.94 8.97
N ASN A 4 -9.25 11.47 8.87
CA ASN A 4 -9.85 10.59 9.88
C ASN A 4 -9.16 9.21 9.90
N PHE A 5 -9.15 8.56 11.07
CA PHE A 5 -8.63 7.21 11.27
C PHE A 5 -9.33 6.17 10.35
N ASP A 6 -8.67 5.13 9.83
CA ASP A 6 -7.26 4.72 9.90
C ASP A 6 -6.45 5.26 8.70
N CYS A 7 -5.33 5.95 8.92
CA CYS A 7 -4.46 6.44 7.84
C CYS A 7 -3.04 6.69 8.32
N SER A 8 -2.20 5.66 8.28
CA SER A 8 -0.77 5.76 8.59
C SER A 8 0.05 5.53 7.33
N THR A 9 1.05 6.39 7.11
CA THR A 9 1.97 6.29 5.99
C THR A 9 3.30 5.71 6.45
N MET A 10 3.85 4.77 5.68
CA MET A 10 5.11 4.09 5.97
C MET A 10 5.99 4.15 4.73
N TRP A 11 7.25 4.53 4.90
CA TRP A 11 8.25 4.53 3.84
C TRP A 11 9.41 3.63 4.24
N VAL A 12 9.94 2.90 3.27
CA VAL A 12 11.06 1.99 3.45
C VAL A 12 12.11 2.31 2.38
N LYS A 13 13.38 2.33 2.78
CA LYS A 13 14.50 2.59 1.88
C LYS A 13 14.68 1.48 0.83
N ASP A 14 14.53 0.23 1.26
CA ASP A 14 14.69 -0.96 0.43
C ASP A 14 13.42 -1.81 0.47
N ARG A 15 12.69 -1.82 -0.65
CA ARG A 15 11.43 -2.57 -0.76
C ARG A 15 11.65 -4.08 -0.65
N PHE A 16 12.76 -4.60 -1.15
CA PHE A 16 12.99 -6.04 -1.25
C PHE A 16 13.12 -6.66 0.14
N LYS A 17 13.80 -5.97 1.06
CA LYS A 17 13.91 -6.40 2.46
C LYS A 17 12.56 -6.55 3.15
N LEU A 18 11.61 -5.65 2.86
CA LEU A 18 10.26 -5.74 3.42
C LEU A 18 9.46 -6.86 2.73
N THR A 19 9.39 -6.84 1.40
CA THR A 19 8.51 -7.75 0.65
C THR A 19 8.96 -9.20 0.73
N GLN A 20 10.28 -9.46 0.77
CA GLN A 20 10.81 -10.82 0.90
C GLN A 20 10.43 -11.47 2.24
N ALA A 21 10.34 -10.67 3.32
CA ALA A 21 9.94 -11.16 4.63
C ALA A 21 8.44 -11.49 4.74
N LEU A 22 7.62 -10.95 3.82
CA LEU A 22 6.14 -11.02 3.85
C LEU A 22 5.57 -11.68 2.58
N VAL A 23 6.39 -12.38 1.80
CA VAL A 23 5.97 -12.92 0.51
C VAL A 23 5.03 -14.13 0.72
N VAL A 24 3.90 -14.13 0.00
CA VAL A 24 2.89 -15.19 0.01
C VAL A 24 2.30 -15.29 -1.38
N ASP A 25 2.61 -16.37 -2.10
CA ASP A 25 2.26 -16.54 -3.53
C ASP A 25 1.49 -17.84 -3.82
N PRO A 26 0.24 -17.96 -3.34
CA PRO A 26 -0.64 -19.04 -3.76
C PRO A 26 -1.06 -18.87 -5.22
N LEU A 27 -1.29 -19.99 -5.91
CA LEU A 27 -1.63 -20.04 -7.34
C LEU A 27 -2.82 -19.14 -7.71
N TYR A 28 -3.82 -19.03 -6.83
CA TYR A 28 -5.03 -18.23 -7.07
C TYR A 28 -4.84 -16.71 -6.94
N LEU A 29 -3.69 -16.23 -6.46
CA LEU A 29 -3.34 -14.81 -6.44
C LEU A 29 -2.38 -14.41 -7.56
N GLN A 30 -1.92 -15.37 -8.36
CA GLN A 30 -0.99 -15.10 -9.45
C GLN A 30 -1.69 -14.41 -10.62
N HIS A 31 -0.99 -13.49 -11.28
CA HIS A 31 -1.47 -12.80 -12.46
C HIS A 31 -0.30 -12.57 -13.43
N SER A 32 -0.58 -12.33 -14.72
CA SER A 32 0.45 -12.18 -15.76
C SER A 32 1.34 -10.94 -15.64
N TRP A 33 1.11 -10.09 -14.64
CA TRP A 33 1.75 -8.77 -14.50
C TRP A 33 2.58 -8.64 -13.22
N THR A 34 2.82 -9.74 -12.50
CA THR A 34 3.54 -9.73 -11.22
C THR A 34 4.89 -9.03 -11.30
N ASP A 35 5.61 -9.15 -12.43
CA ASP A 35 6.94 -8.54 -12.59
C ASP A 35 6.90 -7.03 -12.90
N LYS A 36 5.75 -6.51 -13.35
CA LYS A 36 5.61 -5.10 -13.77
C LYS A 36 4.81 -4.27 -12.78
N ALA A 37 3.88 -4.88 -12.07
CA ALA A 37 3.00 -4.21 -11.11
C ALA A 37 3.57 -4.28 -9.69
N ILE A 38 3.20 -3.30 -8.85
CA ILE A 38 3.53 -3.32 -7.43
C ILE A 38 2.39 -3.96 -6.65
N ASP A 39 2.68 -5.12 -6.08
CA ASP A 39 1.75 -5.89 -5.26
C ASP A 39 1.81 -5.46 -3.79
N TYR A 40 0.88 -4.58 -3.40
CA TYR A 40 0.77 -4.10 -2.01
C TYR A 40 0.38 -5.17 -0.98
N ARG A 41 0.04 -6.39 -1.40
CA ARG A 41 -0.17 -7.54 -0.52
C ARG A 41 1.08 -7.93 0.27
N HIS A 42 2.28 -7.70 -0.29
CA HIS A 42 3.55 -8.00 0.37
C HIS A 42 4.07 -6.87 1.26
N TRP A 43 3.32 -5.77 1.40
CA TRP A 43 3.73 -4.56 2.15
C TRP A 43 3.17 -4.51 3.57
N GLY A 44 2.46 -5.55 4.00
CA GLY A 44 1.89 -5.64 5.33
C GLY A 44 1.50 -7.07 5.66
N ILE A 45 1.03 -7.26 6.89
CA ILE A 45 0.62 -8.57 7.41
C ILE A 45 -0.69 -9.07 6.77
N PRO A 46 -1.76 -8.26 6.61
CA PRO A 46 -3.01 -8.75 6.02
C PRO A 46 -2.97 -8.72 4.50
N LEU A 47 -3.57 -9.75 3.88
CA LEU A 47 -3.75 -9.81 2.42
C LEU A 47 -4.70 -8.72 1.89
N SER A 48 -5.84 -8.53 2.57
CA SER A 48 -6.86 -7.59 2.13
C SER A 48 -6.52 -6.15 2.54
N ARG A 49 -6.80 -5.18 1.65
CA ARG A 49 -6.56 -3.76 1.91
C ARG A 49 -7.71 -2.91 1.37
N ARG A 50 -8.07 -1.87 2.13
CA ARG A 50 -9.04 -0.84 1.71
C ARG A 50 -8.34 0.28 0.94
N PHE A 51 -9.08 1.02 0.13
CA PHE A 51 -8.54 2.13 -0.68
C PHE A 51 -8.36 3.43 0.13
N ARG A 52 -7.45 3.41 1.12
CA ARG A 52 -7.24 4.53 2.07
C ARG A 52 -6.58 5.76 1.45
N SER A 53 -5.88 5.62 0.33
CA SER A 53 -5.23 6.75 -0.35
C SER A 53 -6.23 7.75 -0.90
N LEU A 54 -7.48 7.34 -1.15
CA LEU A 54 -8.51 8.24 -1.71
C LEU A 54 -8.86 9.39 -0.76
N LYS A 55 -9.08 9.10 0.53
CA LYS A 55 -9.34 10.16 1.52
C LYS A 55 -8.12 11.07 1.71
N LEU A 56 -6.92 10.51 1.71
CA LEU A 56 -5.68 11.29 1.82
C LEU A 56 -5.53 12.23 0.61
N TRP A 57 -5.80 11.72 -0.59
CA TRP A 57 -5.76 12.50 -1.83
C TRP A 57 -6.75 13.66 -1.82
N PHE A 58 -7.99 13.44 -1.37
CA PHE A 58 -8.96 14.54 -1.24
C PHE A 58 -8.51 15.59 -0.22
N VAL A 59 -8.00 15.18 0.94
CA VAL A 59 -7.52 16.13 1.96
C VAL A 59 -6.36 16.98 1.42
N ILE A 60 -5.35 16.37 0.79
CA ILE A 60 -4.22 17.11 0.21
C ILE A 60 -4.68 18.08 -0.89
N ARG A 61 -5.63 17.66 -1.75
CA ARG A 61 -6.14 18.52 -2.83
C ARG A 61 -7.03 19.66 -2.34
N MET A 62 -7.82 19.43 -1.30
CA MET A 62 -8.76 20.43 -0.78
C MET A 62 -8.07 21.49 0.06
N TYR A 63 -7.10 21.10 0.89
CA TYR A 63 -6.41 22.02 1.80
C TYR A 63 -5.11 22.59 1.23
N GLY A 64 -4.49 21.92 0.24
CA GLY A 64 -3.18 22.33 -0.26
C GLY A 64 -2.05 22.01 0.71
N ILE A 65 -0.86 22.53 0.41
CA ILE A 65 0.38 22.37 1.20
C ILE A 65 0.81 23.71 1.83
N GLU A 66 0.15 24.80 1.45
CA GLU A 66 0.46 26.18 1.87
C GLU A 66 0.04 26.47 3.31
#